data_AF-A0A0F9A0Z0-F1
#
_entry.id   AF-A0A0F9A0Z0-F1
#
_cell.length_a   1.000
_cell.length_b   1.000
_cell.length_c   1.000
_cell.angle_alpha   90.00
_cell.angle_beta   90.00
_cell.angle_gamma   90.00
#
_symmetry.space_group_name_H-M   'P 1'
#
loop_
_entity.id
_entity.type
_entity.pdbx_description
1 polymer ?
#
loop_
_entity_poly.entity_id
_entity_poly.type
_entity_poly.pdbx_seq_one_letter_code
_entity_poly.pdbx_strand_id
1 'polypeptide(L)'
;MTTNKRRYWGFVPSNVPAAALTAQAKMQEDAGLEGLLAVQLYSTPFVPLAAAAVATSRVRLLSGIALAFARSPYETALHAMDLDWISGGRFT
;
A
#
# COMPACT_ATOMS: atom_id res chain seq x y z
N MET A 1 -21.86 11.18 21.89
CA MET A 1 -22.25 10.72 20.54
C MET A 1 -21.00 10.68 19.67
N THR A 2 -20.30 9.55 19.63
CA THR A 2 -19.16 9.35 18.72
C THR A 2 -19.71 9.05 17.34
N THR A 3 -19.65 10.00 16.41
CA THR A 3 -20.00 9.78 15.01
C THR A 3 -19.06 8.73 14.44
N ASN A 4 -19.61 7.59 14.03
CA ASN A 4 -18.84 6.49 13.42
C ASN A 4 -18.35 6.94 12.03
N LYS A 5 -17.14 7.51 11.96
CA LYS A 5 -16.57 8.05 10.73
C LYS A 5 -16.22 6.88 9.81
N ARG A 6 -16.97 6.74 8.71
CA ARG A 6 -16.69 5.73 7.66
C ARG A 6 -15.27 5.94 7.15
N ARG A 7 -14.50 4.85 7.11
CA ARG A 7 -13.12 4.87 6.64
C ARG A 7 -13.07 4.27 5.24
N TYR A 8 -12.34 4.94 4.36
CA TYR A 8 -12.26 4.58 2.95
C TYR A 8 -10.83 4.20 2.60
N TRP A 9 -10.71 3.15 1.78
CA TRP A 9 -9.45 2.64 1.28
C TRP A 9 -9.34 2.88 -0.22
N GLY A 10 -8.15 3.26 -0.65
CA GLY A 10 -7.83 3.59 -2.04
C GLY A 10 -7.04 2.49 -2.70
N PHE A 11 -7.12 2.39 -4.02
CA PHE A 11 -6.36 1.42 -4.78
C PHE A 11 -5.10 2.06 -5.38
N VAL A 12 -3.97 1.34 -5.31
CA VAL A 12 -2.70 1.69 -5.96
C VAL A 12 -2.50 0.77 -7.16
N PRO A 13 -2.55 1.30 -8.39
CA PRO A 13 -2.31 0.51 -9.59
C PRO A 13 -0.82 0.15 -9.72
N SER A 14 -0.55 -1.08 -10.15
CA SER A 14 0.81 -1.58 -10.41
C SER A 14 1.24 -1.46 -11.87
N ASN A 15 0.34 -1.01 -12.75
CA ASN A 15 0.50 -0.97 -14.21
C ASN A 15 0.55 0.45 -14.77
N VAL A 16 1.00 1.42 -13.97
CA VAL A 16 1.16 2.82 -14.38
C VAL A 16 2.59 3.30 -14.12
N PRO A 17 3.08 4.34 -14.82
CA PRO A 17 4.38 4.92 -14.55
C PRO A 17 4.52 5.41 -13.11
N ALA A 18 5.73 5.37 -12.57
CA ALA A 18 6.02 5.71 -11.17
C ALA A 18 5.48 7.09 -10.77
N ALA A 19 5.63 8.11 -11.62
CA ALA A 19 5.13 9.46 -11.34
C ALA A 19 3.60 9.53 -11.21
N ALA A 20 2.86 8.75 -12.01
CA ALA A 20 1.41 8.68 -11.91
C ALA A 20 0.98 7.95 -10.63
N LEU A 21 1.67 6.86 -10.29
CA LEU A 21 1.44 6.10 -9.06
C LEU A 21 1.62 6.98 -7.82
N THR A 22 2.77 7.66 -7.70
CA THR A 22 3.08 8.48 -6.53
C THR A 22 2.16 9.70 -6.42
N ALA A 23 1.82 10.33 -7.54
CA ALA A 23 0.85 11.42 -7.57
C ALA A 23 -0.54 10.96 -7.09
N GLN A 24 -1.01 9.80 -7.55
CA GLN A 24 -2.30 9.26 -7.14
C GLN A 24 -2.31 8.88 -5.64
N ALA A 25 -1.25 8.24 -5.14
CA ALA A 25 -1.13 7.90 -3.73
C ALA A 25 -1.17 9.16 -2.84
N LYS A 26 -0.48 10.23 -3.26
CA LYS A 26 -0.50 11.52 -2.55
C LYS A 26 -1.89 12.15 -2.58
N MET A 27 -2.55 12.18 -3.74
CA MET A 27 -3.91 12.71 -3.87
C MET A 27 -4.91 11.96 -2.97
N GLN A 28 -4.78 10.63 -2.86
CA GLN A 28 -5.62 9.81 -1.99
C GLN A 28 -5.34 10.10 -0.49
N GLU A 29 -4.08 10.30 -0.10
CA GLU A 29 -3.74 10.74 1.26
C GLU A 29 -4.31 12.14 1.59
N ASP A 30 -4.18 13.09 0.66
CA ASP A 30 -4.67 14.45 0.83
C ASP A 30 -6.21 14.51 0.88
N ALA A 31 -6.88 13.57 0.20
CA ALA A 31 -8.33 13.36 0.30
C ALA A 31 -8.78 12.72 1.63
N GLY A 32 -7.85 12.36 2.52
CA GLY A 32 -8.15 11.86 3.86
C GLY A 32 -8.57 10.40 3.91
N LEU A 33 -8.12 9.57 2.95
CA LEU A 33 -8.33 8.13 3.00
C LEU A 33 -7.58 7.51 4.20
N GLU A 34 -8.07 6.37 4.69
CA GLU A 34 -7.42 5.65 5.79
C GLU A 34 -6.15 4.93 5.33
N GLY A 35 -6.22 4.36 4.13
CA GLY A 35 -5.17 3.50 3.64
C GLY A 35 -5.28 3.23 2.16
N LEU A 36 -4.21 2.67 1.64
CA LEU A 36 -4.02 2.31 0.26
C LEU A 36 -3.77 0.81 0.17
N LEU A 37 -4.39 0.16 -0.81
CA LEU A 37 -4.16 -1.24 -1.11
C LEU A 37 -3.60 -1.42 -2.53
N ALA A 38 -2.65 -2.33 -2.67
CA ALA A 38 -2.22 -2.83 -3.97
C ALA A 38 -2.51 -4.32 -4.02
N VAL A 39 -3.24 -4.78 -5.03
CA VAL A 39 -3.64 -6.20 -5.14
C VAL A 39 -2.66 -6.97 -6.03
N GLN A 40 -2.47 -8.25 -5.72
CA GLN A 40 -1.63 -9.14 -6.50
C GLN A 40 -2.37 -9.72 -7.73
N LEU A 41 -2.61 -8.88 -8.75
CA LEU A 41 -3.23 -9.28 -10.03
C LEU A 41 -2.19 -9.41 -11.16
N TYR A 42 -1.54 -8.29 -11.50
CA TYR A 42 -0.61 -8.21 -12.64
C TYR A 42 0.87 -8.12 -12.21
N SER A 43 1.12 -7.84 -10.94
CA SER A 43 2.45 -7.70 -10.36
C SER A 43 2.38 -8.00 -8.86
N THR A 44 3.53 -8.04 -8.20
CA THR A 44 3.58 -8.14 -6.74
C THR A 44 3.06 -6.85 -6.09
N PRO A 45 2.40 -6.91 -4.92
CA PRO A 45 1.86 -5.73 -4.27
C PRO A 45 2.94 -4.87 -3.59
N PHE A 46 4.13 -5.42 -3.33
CA PHE A 46 5.16 -4.78 -2.50
C PHE A 46 5.82 -3.59 -3.18
N VAL A 47 6.16 -3.70 -4.46
CA VAL A 47 6.82 -2.62 -5.22
C VAL A 47 5.93 -1.37 -5.35
N PRO A 48 4.66 -1.45 -5.80
CA PRO A 48 3.80 -0.28 -5.86
C PRO A 48 3.51 0.31 -4.47
N LEU A 49 3.40 -0.53 -3.43
CA LEU A 49 3.24 -0.04 -2.07
C LEU A 49 4.50 0.65 -1.53
N ALA A 50 5.69 0.20 -1.89
CA ALA A 50 6.94 0.88 -1.52
C ALA A 50 7.02 2.28 -2.17
N ALA A 51 6.63 2.39 -3.44
CA ALA A 51 6.54 3.70 -4.11
C ALA A 51 5.48 4.61 -3.44
N ALA A 52 4.31 4.05 -3.08
CA ALA A 52 3.30 4.77 -2.33
C ALA A 52 3.78 5.17 -0.93
N ALA A 53 4.58 4.33 -0.26
CA ALA A 53 5.16 4.60 1.05
C ALA A 53 6.06 5.84 1.02
N VAL A 54 6.89 5.98 -0.01
CA VAL A 54 7.76 7.16 -0.21
C VAL A 54 6.95 8.43 -0.50
N ALA A 55 5.84 8.31 -1.23
CA ALA A 55 5.01 9.45 -1.62
C ALA A 55 4.04 9.95 -0.54
N THR A 56 3.85 9.18 0.53
CA THR A 56 2.83 9.39 1.56
C THR A 56 3.41 9.32 2.97
N SER A 57 2.69 9.86 3.96
CA SER A 57 3.20 10.04 5.32
C SER A 57 2.28 9.53 6.43
N ARG A 58 0.99 9.29 6.13
CA ARG A 58 -0.07 9.00 7.10
C ARG A 58 -0.90 7.77 6.72
N VAL A 59 -1.19 7.58 5.43
CA VAL A 59 -2.06 6.46 4.99
C VAL A 59 -1.42 5.10 5.28
N ARG A 60 -2.25 4.14 5.71
CA ARG A 60 -1.83 2.74 5.89
C ARG A 60 -1.61 2.06 4.54
N LEU A 61 -0.78 1.04 4.48
CA LEU A 61 -0.45 0.31 3.26
C LEU A 61 -0.79 -1.17 3.43
N LEU A 62 -1.54 -1.74 2.49
CA LEU A 62 -2.06 -3.11 2.57
C LEU A 62 -1.87 -3.88 1.25
N SER A 63 -1.43 -5.13 1.33
CA SER A 63 -1.22 -5.99 0.16
C SER A 63 -2.49 -6.64 -0.43
N GLY A 64 -3.60 -6.63 0.31
CA GLY A 64 -4.98 -6.97 -0.08
C GLY A 64 -5.19 -7.93 -1.27
N ILE A 65 -4.49 -9.05 -1.47
CA ILE A 65 -3.69 -9.90 -0.57
C ILE A 65 -2.36 -10.27 -1.24
N ALA A 66 -1.34 -10.63 -0.46
CA ALA A 66 -0.18 -11.35 -0.99
C ALA A 66 -0.49 -12.85 -1.12
N LEU A 67 -0.36 -13.40 -2.33
CA LEU A 67 -0.69 -14.81 -2.60
C LEU A 67 0.42 -15.73 -2.09
N ALA A 68 0.10 -16.55 -1.08
CA ALA A 68 1.07 -17.40 -0.38
C ALA A 68 1.79 -18.43 -1.29
N PHE A 69 1.14 -18.90 -2.35
CA PHE A 69 1.73 -19.89 -3.27
C PHE A 69 2.68 -19.27 -4.31
N ALA A 70 2.69 -17.94 -4.46
CA ALA A 70 3.46 -17.28 -5.52
C ALA A 70 4.97 -17.16 -5.21
N ARG A 71 5.37 -17.42 -3.96
CA ARG A 71 6.74 -17.22 -3.44
C ARG A 71 6.93 -17.88 -2.09
N SER A 72 8.17 -17.97 -1.63
CA SER A 72 8.50 -18.47 -0.29
C SER A 72 7.81 -17.65 0.81
N PRO A 73 7.27 -18.27 1.88
CA PRO A 73 6.79 -17.56 3.06
C PRO A 73 7.86 -16.65 3.68
N TYR A 74 9.13 -17.05 3.59
CA TYR A 74 10.26 -16.25 4.08
C TYR A 74 10.42 -14.96 3.28
N GLU A 75 10.37 -15.03 1.95
CA GLU A 75 10.39 -13.83 1.08
C GLU A 75 9.16 -12.94 1.32
N THR A 76 7.99 -13.53 1.58
CA THR A 76 6.80 -12.76 2.01
C THR A 76 7.06 -11.99 3.31
N ALA A 77 7.70 -12.63 4.29
CA ALA A 77 8.05 -11.98 5.55
C ALA A 77 9.09 -10.87 5.37
N LEU A 78 10.15 -11.09 4.58
CA LEU A 78 11.19 -10.08 4.31
C LEU A 78 10.60 -8.84 3.65
N HIS A 79 9.81 -9.02 2.59
CA HIS A 79 9.18 -7.88 1.92
C HIS A 79 8.18 -7.14 2.81
N ALA A 80 7.48 -7.83 3.72
CA ALA A 80 6.62 -7.18 4.70
C ALA A 80 7.43 -6.34 5.69
N MET A 81 8.55 -6.88 6.18
CA MET A 81 9.49 -6.19 7.07
C MET A 81 10.10 -4.95 6.41
N ASP A 82 10.59 -5.09 5.17
CA ASP A 82 11.17 -3.98 4.40
C ASP A 82 10.14 -2.87 4.18
N LEU A 83 8.91 -3.24 3.82
CA LEU A 83 7.85 -2.26 3.57
C LEU A 83 7.38 -1.59 4.87
N ASP A 84 7.36 -2.30 5.98
CA ASP A 84 7.09 -1.72 7.28
C ASP A 84 8.15 -0.68 7.66
N TRP A 85 9.44 -0.99 7.45
CA TRP A 85 10.53 -0.04 7.67
C TRP A 85 10.46 1.17 6.73
N ILE A 86 10.30 0.96 5.42
CA ILE A 86 10.22 2.05 4.43
C ILE A 86 9.03 2.96 4.72
N SER A 87 7.91 2.38 5.16
CA SER A 87 6.70 3.14 5.45
C SER A 87 6.69 3.78 6.84
N GLY A 88 7.63 3.42 7.73
CA GLY A 88 7.64 3.91 9.12
C GLY A 88 6.52 3.31 9.96
N GLY A 89 6.26 2.01 9.83
CA GLY A 89 5.28 1.29 10.65
C GLY A 89 3.85 1.32 10.10
N ARG A 90 3.65 1.63 8.82
CA ARG A 90 2.32 1.79 8.20
C ARG A 90 1.84 0.58 7.40
N PHE A 91 2.66 -0.47 7.28
CA PHE A 91 2.32 -1.66 6.49
C PHE A 91 1.52 -2.68 7.33
N THR A 92 0.58 -3.37 6.67
CA THR A 92 -0.30 -4.39 7.27
C THR A 92 -0.73 -5.44 6.26
#